data_AF-A0A522U7J5-F1
#
_entry.id   AF-A0A522U7J5-F1
#
_cell.length_a   1.000
_cell.length_b   1.000
_cell.length_c   1.000
_cell.angle_alpha   90.00
_cell.angle_beta   90.00
_cell.angle_gamma   90.00
#
_symmetry.space_group_name_H-M   'P 1'
#
loop_
_entity.id
_entity.type
_entity.pdbx_description
1 polymer ?
#
loop_
_entity_poly.entity_id
_entity_poly.type
_entity_poly.pdbx_seq_one_letter_code
_entity_poly.pdbx_strand_id
1 'polypeptide(L)'
;MGRTDSLAKLAWAYGLHLARRRLTRHRSQLVDLLDTYASDGMRALAPQERERHPHLVGCINCGLCALAAGRIGKTRLPDLASSYMRLYARLGEAASDLDGDEPDLEAASAACPVGLPLAEVAAVVRRLSAG
;
A
#
# COMPACT_ATOMS: atom_id res chain seq x y z
N MET A 1 -10.98 48.14 -1.47
CA MET A 1 -10.09 47.10 -0.88
C MET A 1 -8.84 46.99 -1.73
N GLY A 2 -7.68 47.29 -1.14
CA GLY A 2 -6.41 47.32 -1.86
C GLY A 2 -5.70 45.97 -1.91
N ARG A 3 -4.68 45.86 -2.78
CA ARG A 3 -3.77 44.71 -2.86
C ARG A 3 -3.08 44.42 -1.52
N THR A 4 -2.73 45.47 -0.78
CA THR A 4 -2.10 45.40 0.56
C THR A 4 -3.01 44.73 1.59
N ASP A 5 -4.29 45.09 1.66
CA ASP A 5 -5.27 44.43 2.54
C ASP A 5 -5.42 42.94 2.23
N SER A 6 -5.42 42.60 0.93
CA SER A 6 -5.55 41.23 0.48
C SER A 6 -4.33 40.39 0.89
N LEU A 7 -3.13 40.96 0.74
CA LEU A 7 -1.89 40.32 1.18
C LEU A 7 -1.80 40.19 2.70
N ALA A 8 -2.26 41.20 3.45
CA ALA A 8 -2.31 41.14 4.92
C ALA A 8 -3.25 40.04 5.41
N LYS A 9 -4.45 39.92 4.81
CA LYS A 9 -5.41 38.85 5.11
C LYS A 9 -4.84 37.47 4.78
N LEU A 10 -4.14 37.33 3.65
CA LEU A 10 -3.49 36.09 3.25
C LEU A 10 -2.38 35.70 4.23
N ALA A 11 -1.50 36.64 4.57
CA ALA A 11 -0.39 36.42 5.50
C ALA A 11 -0.92 36.02 6.89
N TRP A 12 -1.98 36.68 7.36
CA TRP A 12 -2.66 36.35 8.60
C TRP A 12 -3.27 34.95 8.59
N ALA A 13 -4.04 34.61 7.55
CA ALA A 13 -4.65 33.29 7.42
C ALA A 13 -3.60 32.17 7.34
N TYR A 14 -2.53 32.40 6.58
CA TYR A 14 -1.42 31.44 6.46
C TYR A 14 -0.64 31.30 7.78
N GLY A 15 -0.40 32.41 8.47
CA GLY A 15 0.22 32.41 9.81
C GLY A 15 -0.61 31.62 10.82
N LEU A 16 -1.93 31.85 10.87
CA LEU A 16 -2.85 31.08 11.71
C LEU A 16 -2.86 29.60 11.34
N HIS A 17 -2.86 29.26 10.04
CA HIS A 17 -2.79 27.88 9.58
C HIS A 17 -1.51 27.19 10.06
N LEU A 18 -0.35 27.82 9.88
CA LEU A 18 0.94 27.28 10.33
C LEU A 18 1.02 27.17 11.85
N ALA A 19 0.54 28.19 12.59
CA ALA A 19 0.49 28.18 14.03
C ALA A 19 -0.39 27.04 14.54
N ARG A 20 -1.60 26.88 13.97
CA ARG A 20 -2.47 25.73 14.28
C ARG A 20 -1.74 24.43 13.98
N ARG A 21 -1.20 24.23 12.78
CA ARG A 21 -0.52 22.99 12.39
C ARG A 21 0.66 22.63 13.31
N ARG A 22 1.39 23.63 13.84
CA ARG A 22 2.52 23.40 14.76
C ARG A 22 2.08 23.19 16.21
N LEU A 23 1.02 23.86 16.65
CA LEU A 23 0.57 23.85 18.05
C LEU A 23 -0.50 22.80 18.34
N THR A 24 -1.27 22.36 17.34
CA THR A 24 -2.18 21.22 17.51
C THR A 24 -1.38 19.93 17.48
N ARG A 25 -1.47 19.18 18.58
CA ARG A 25 -0.99 17.81 18.64
C ARG A 25 -1.78 17.00 17.62
N HIS A 26 -1.09 16.41 16.65
CA HIS A 26 -1.75 15.54 15.67
C HIS A 26 -2.34 14.35 16.43
N ARG A 27 -3.67 14.28 16.51
CA ARG A 27 -4.36 13.09 17.01
C ARG A 27 -4.40 12.10 15.86
N SER A 28 -3.86 10.91 16.07
CA SER A 28 -3.96 9.84 15.07
C SER A 28 -5.43 9.44 14.94
N GLN A 29 -5.95 9.38 13.72
CA GLN A 29 -7.28 8.81 13.41
C GLN A 29 -7.19 7.32 13.10
N LEU A 30 -6.03 6.69 13.33
CA LEU A 30 -5.77 5.32 12.93
C LEU A 30 -6.72 4.33 13.60
N VAL A 31 -7.04 4.53 14.89
CA VAL A 31 -7.96 3.65 15.62
C VAL A 31 -9.34 3.71 15.00
N ASP A 32 -9.89 4.93 14.84
CA ASP A 32 -11.22 5.14 14.23
C ASP A 32 -11.29 4.56 12.81
N LEU A 33 -10.20 4.65 12.04
CA LEU A 33 -10.12 4.10 10.68
C LEU A 33 -10.10 2.57 10.70
N LEU A 34 -9.31 1.96 11.57
CA LEU A 34 -9.27 0.50 11.72
C LEU A 34 -10.62 -0.06 12.19
N ASP A 35 -11.26 0.61 13.14
CA ASP A 35 -12.59 0.21 13.63
C ASP A 35 -13.65 0.32 12.52
N THR A 36 -13.62 1.39 11.73
CA THR A 36 -14.56 1.60 10.62
C THR A 36 -14.47 0.50 9.57
N TYR A 37 -13.26 0.01 9.29
CA TYR A 37 -13.01 -0.94 8.21
C TYR A 37 -12.77 -2.38 8.67
N ALA A 38 -12.88 -2.66 9.96
CA ALA A 38 -12.71 -4.00 10.52
C ALA A 38 -13.68 -5.01 9.90
N SER A 39 -14.92 -4.61 9.60
CA SER A 39 -15.92 -5.46 8.94
C SER A 39 -15.58 -5.78 7.49
N ASP A 40 -14.77 -4.95 6.84
CA ASP A 40 -14.28 -5.18 5.47
C ASP A 40 -13.03 -6.10 5.47
N GLY A 41 -12.69 -6.66 6.64
CA GLY A 41 -11.54 -7.51 6.84
C GLY A 41 -10.21 -6.77 6.82
N MET A 42 -10.21 -5.43 6.79
CA MET A 42 -8.97 -4.64 6.79
C MET A 42 -8.16 -4.85 8.06
N ARG A 43 -6.90 -5.23 7.88
CA ARG A 43 -5.98 -5.53 8.97
C ARG A 43 -4.81 -4.56 8.99
N ALA A 44 -4.37 -4.24 10.21
CA ALA A 44 -3.14 -3.51 10.40
C ALA A 44 -1.93 -4.36 10.00
N LEU A 45 -0.95 -3.72 9.35
CA LEU A 45 0.36 -4.32 9.11
C LEU A 45 1.10 -4.54 10.45
N ALA A 46 1.80 -5.67 10.54
CA ALA A 46 2.68 -5.95 11.66
C ALA A 46 3.86 -4.96 11.67
N PRO A 47 4.50 -4.70 12.83
CA PRO A 47 5.63 -3.77 12.92
C PRO A 47 6.73 -4.05 11.88
N GLN A 48 7.12 -5.31 11.73
CA GLN A 48 8.15 -5.75 10.78
C GLN A 48 7.77 -5.44 9.32
N GLU A 49 6.50 -5.59 8.97
CA GLU A 49 6.03 -5.28 7.62
C GLU A 49 5.93 -3.79 7.37
N ARG A 50 5.62 -2.99 8.39
CA ARG A 50 5.65 -1.52 8.27
C ARG A 50 7.05 -1.01 7.98
N GLU A 51 8.07 -1.61 8.60
CA GLU A 51 9.47 -1.31 8.32
C GLU A 51 9.88 -1.73 6.91
N ARG A 52 9.45 -2.91 6.48
CA ARG A 52 9.68 -3.44 5.12
C ARG A 52 8.84 -2.75 4.05
N HIS A 53 7.73 -2.10 4.43
CA HIS A 53 6.71 -1.59 3.53
C HIS A 53 7.28 -0.79 2.35
N PRO A 54 8.23 0.15 2.52
CA PRO A 54 8.82 0.88 1.40
C PRO A 54 9.42 -0.02 0.30
N HIS A 55 9.96 -1.19 0.67
CA HIS A 55 10.52 -2.17 -0.26
C HIS A 55 9.45 -3.08 -0.88
N LEU A 56 8.37 -3.33 -0.15
CA LEU A 56 7.28 -4.18 -0.62
C LEU A 56 6.30 -3.41 -1.54
N VAL A 57 6.36 -2.06 -1.54
CA VAL A 57 5.42 -1.20 -2.28
C VAL A 57 5.93 -0.60 -3.58
N GLY A 58 7.10 -1.02 -4.05
CA GLY A 58 7.77 -0.42 -5.20
C GLY A 58 7.17 -0.76 -6.58
N CYS A 59 6.15 -1.62 -6.66
CA CYS A 59 5.64 -2.11 -7.95
C CYS A 59 5.12 -0.98 -8.85
N ILE A 60 5.70 -0.90 -10.05
CA ILE A 60 5.30 0.06 -11.11
C ILE A 60 4.33 -0.54 -12.14
N ASN A 61 3.82 -1.76 -11.91
CA ASN A 61 2.89 -2.47 -12.79
C ASN A 61 3.40 -2.66 -14.24
N CYS A 62 4.70 -2.94 -14.42
CA CYS A 62 5.31 -3.10 -15.75
C CYS A 62 5.03 -4.46 -16.43
N GLY A 63 4.66 -5.49 -15.66
CA GLY A 63 4.31 -6.82 -16.20
C GLY A 63 5.49 -7.77 -16.47
N LEU A 64 6.74 -7.36 -16.29
CA LEU A 64 7.91 -8.19 -16.60
C LEU A 64 7.99 -9.49 -15.79
N CYS A 65 7.63 -9.44 -14.50
CA CYS A 65 7.55 -10.64 -13.66
C CYS A 65 6.56 -11.68 -14.20
N ALA A 66 5.44 -11.25 -14.79
CA ALA A 66 4.46 -12.14 -15.41
C ALA A 66 4.95 -12.76 -16.73
N LEU A 67 5.89 -12.11 -17.42
CA LEU A 67 6.56 -12.72 -18.57
C LEU A 67 7.60 -13.77 -18.12
N ALA A 68 8.27 -13.52 -16.99
CA ALA A 68 9.32 -14.41 -16.47
C ALA A 68 8.77 -15.69 -15.83
N ALA A 69 7.70 -15.60 -15.04
CA ALA A 69 7.17 -16.73 -14.27
C ALA A 69 5.69 -17.05 -14.56
N GLY A 70 5.07 -16.38 -15.54
CA GLY A 70 3.68 -16.63 -15.92
C GLY A 70 2.65 -16.01 -14.97
N ARG A 71 1.51 -16.70 -14.81
CA ARG A 71 0.38 -16.26 -13.98
C ARG A 71 0.22 -17.21 -12.79
N ILE A 72 -0.33 -16.70 -11.69
CA ILE A 72 -0.76 -17.52 -10.56
C ILE A 72 -2.27 -17.67 -10.66
N GLY A 73 -2.77 -18.85 -11.02
CA GLY A 73 -4.21 -19.03 -11.26
C GLY A 73 -4.79 -17.96 -12.20
N LYS A 74 -5.68 -17.11 -11.70
CA LYS A 74 -6.25 -15.97 -12.44
C LYS A 74 -5.50 -14.64 -12.21
N THR A 75 -4.73 -14.55 -11.14
CA THR A 75 -3.96 -13.37 -10.72
C THR A 75 -2.70 -13.21 -11.55
N ARG A 76 -2.53 -12.02 -12.15
CA ARG A 76 -1.25 -11.65 -12.76
C ARG A 76 -0.29 -11.25 -11.65
N LEU A 77 0.99 -11.59 -11.77
CA LEU A 77 2.00 -11.21 -10.75
C LEU A 77 2.04 -9.71 -10.40
N PRO A 78 1.78 -8.76 -11.33
CA PRO A 78 1.61 -7.36 -10.97
C PRO A 78 0.37 -7.07 -10.10
N ASP A 79 -0.71 -7.84 -10.27
CA ASP A 79 -1.90 -7.74 -9.44
C ASP A 79 -1.60 -8.23 -8.02
N LEU A 80 -0.85 -9.34 -7.86
CA LEU A 80 -0.31 -9.80 -6.56
C LEU A 80 0.57 -8.73 -5.91
N ALA A 81 1.47 -8.12 -6.68
CA ALA A 81 2.30 -7.03 -6.18
C ALA A 81 1.47 -5.83 -5.70
N SER A 82 0.28 -5.62 -6.26
CA SER A 82 -0.61 -4.49 -5.96
C SER A 82 -1.74 -4.79 -4.96
N SER A 83 -1.98 -6.06 -4.62
CA SER A 83 -3.21 -6.56 -3.98
C SER A 83 -3.37 -6.14 -2.51
N TYR A 84 -2.30 -5.74 -1.83
CA TYR A 84 -2.37 -5.14 -0.49
C TYR A 84 -2.05 -3.62 -0.50
N MET A 85 -1.70 -3.05 -1.65
CA MET A 85 -1.27 -1.65 -1.79
C MET A 85 -2.33 -0.70 -2.34
N ARG A 86 -3.05 -1.13 -3.38
CA ARG A 86 -3.94 -0.27 -4.17
C ARG A 86 -5.38 -0.74 -4.17
N LEU A 87 -5.59 -2.05 -4.02
CA LEU A 87 -6.91 -2.67 -4.15
C LEU A 87 -7.04 -3.78 -3.11
N TYR A 88 -7.24 -3.41 -1.85
CA TYR A 88 -7.50 -4.38 -0.76
C TYR A 88 -8.65 -5.34 -1.11
N ALA A 89 -9.61 -4.89 -1.92
CA ALA A 89 -10.69 -5.73 -2.46
C ALA A 89 -10.21 -6.95 -3.28
N ARG A 90 -8.98 -6.92 -3.83
CA ARG A 90 -8.37 -8.04 -4.58
C ARG A 90 -7.55 -8.98 -3.71
N LEU A 91 -7.45 -8.70 -2.40
CA LEU A 91 -6.64 -9.49 -1.49
C LEU A 91 -7.09 -10.96 -1.46
N GLY A 92 -8.40 -11.22 -1.38
CA GLY A 92 -8.96 -12.57 -1.38
C GLY A 92 -8.73 -13.33 -2.69
N GLU A 93 -8.85 -12.66 -3.84
CA GLU A 93 -8.55 -13.25 -5.15
C GLU A 93 -7.08 -13.64 -5.26
N ALA A 94 -6.18 -12.71 -4.89
CA ALA A 94 -4.74 -12.95 -4.92
C ALA A 94 -4.31 -14.08 -3.97
N ALA A 95 -4.93 -14.18 -2.79
CA ALA A 95 -4.64 -15.26 -1.85
C ALA A 95 -5.15 -16.62 -2.32
N SER A 96 -6.37 -16.70 -2.87
CA SER A 96 -6.92 -17.96 -3.40
C SER A 96 -6.07 -18.52 -4.53
N ASP A 97 -5.47 -17.66 -5.36
CA ASP A 97 -4.60 -18.10 -6.44
C ASP A 97 -3.22 -18.58 -5.92
N LEU A 98 -2.73 -18.03 -4.80
CA LEU A 98 -1.47 -18.45 -4.16
C LEU A 98 -1.51 -19.85 -3.52
N ASP A 99 -2.69 -20.44 -3.34
CA ASP A 99 -2.87 -21.80 -2.81
C ASP A 99 -2.84 -22.88 -3.92
N GLY A 100 -2.68 -22.47 -5.19
CA GLY A 100 -2.58 -23.36 -6.37
C GLY A 100 -1.14 -23.66 -6.82
N ASP A 101 -0.94 -23.89 -8.13
CA ASP A 101 0.40 -24.07 -8.72
C ASP A 101 1.27 -22.83 -8.44
N GLU A 102 2.35 -23.00 -7.68
CA GLU A 102 3.24 -21.91 -7.32
C GLU A 102 4.11 -21.50 -8.52
N PRO A 103 4.02 -20.25 -9.01
CA PRO A 103 5.00 -19.74 -9.96
C PRO A 103 6.39 -19.68 -9.30
N ASP A 104 7.43 -19.64 -10.12
CA ASP A 104 8.77 -19.31 -9.64
C ASP A 104 8.86 -17.82 -9.26
N LEU A 105 8.48 -17.51 -8.01
CA LEU A 105 8.50 -16.15 -7.46
C LEU A 105 9.92 -15.58 -7.36
N GLU A 106 10.93 -16.43 -7.25
CA GLU A 106 12.33 -16.02 -7.23
C GLU A 106 12.77 -15.56 -8.62
N ALA A 107 12.49 -16.35 -9.66
CA ALA A 107 12.72 -15.95 -11.05
C ALA A 107 11.92 -14.68 -11.43
N ALA A 108 10.67 -14.59 -10.96
CA ALA A 108 9.85 -13.40 -11.16
C ALA A 108 10.43 -12.15 -10.49
N SER A 109 10.97 -12.30 -9.28
CA SER A 109 11.61 -11.20 -8.53
C SER A 109 12.90 -10.76 -9.21
N ALA A 110 13.69 -11.71 -9.73
CA ALA A 110 14.91 -11.43 -10.48
C ALA A 110 14.66 -10.63 -11.76
N ALA A 111 13.49 -10.82 -12.40
CA ALA A 111 13.08 -10.05 -13.58
C ALA A 111 12.52 -8.65 -13.25
N CYS A 112 12.37 -8.30 -11.97
CA CYS A 112 11.74 -7.05 -11.56
C CYS A 112 12.73 -5.87 -11.64
N PRO A 113 12.47 -4.83 -12.47
CA PRO A 113 13.40 -3.71 -12.65
C PRO A 113 13.51 -2.80 -11.42
N VAL A 114 12.59 -2.93 -10.47
CA VAL A 114 12.55 -2.17 -9.21
C VAL A 114 12.88 -3.04 -8.00
N GLY A 115 13.33 -4.28 -8.21
CA GLY A 115 13.79 -5.18 -7.15
C GLY A 115 12.70 -5.60 -6.15
N LEU A 116 11.46 -5.79 -6.63
CA LEU A 116 10.34 -6.17 -5.77
C LEU A 116 10.49 -7.65 -5.30
N PRO A 117 10.50 -7.93 -3.99
CA PRO A 117 10.60 -9.29 -3.47
C PRO A 117 9.23 -9.98 -3.44
N LEU A 118 8.87 -10.68 -4.53
CA LEU A 118 7.52 -11.24 -4.70
C LEU A 118 7.20 -12.36 -3.70
N ALA A 119 8.19 -13.10 -3.23
CA ALA A 119 8.01 -14.11 -2.17
C ALA A 119 7.59 -13.46 -0.83
N GLU A 120 8.25 -12.37 -0.44
CA GLU A 120 7.85 -11.61 0.76
C GLU A 120 6.46 -11.01 0.61
N VAL A 121 6.14 -10.46 -0.58
CA VAL A 121 4.80 -9.92 -0.87
C VAL A 121 3.73 -11.01 -0.76
N ALA A 122 3.97 -12.20 -1.31
CA ALA A 122 3.04 -13.33 -1.23
C ALA A 122 2.78 -13.75 0.22
N ALA A 123 3.82 -13.77 1.06
CA ALA A 123 3.69 -14.08 2.49
C ALA A 123 2.79 -13.06 3.22
N VAL A 124 2.96 -11.76 2.95
CA VAL A 124 2.11 -10.70 3.52
C VAL A 124 0.65 -10.85 3.06
N VAL A 125 0.43 -11.12 1.77
CA VAL A 125 -0.91 -11.32 1.19
C VAL A 125 -1.61 -12.53 1.83
N ARG A 126 -0.94 -13.68 1.94
CA ARG A 126 -1.48 -14.88 2.62
C ARG A 126 -1.92 -14.56 4.04
N ARG A 127 -1.05 -13.91 4.82
CA ARG A 127 -1.34 -13.58 6.21
C ARG A 127 -2.48 -12.56 6.36
N LEU A 128 -2.53 -11.54 5.50
CA LEU A 128 -3.64 -10.59 5.51
C LEU A 128 -4.98 -11.26 5.18
N SER A 129 -4.97 -12.33 4.40
CA SER A 129 -6.18 -13.06 3.96
C SER A 129 -6.63 -14.17 4.91
N ALA A 130 -5.73 -14.68 5.75
CA ALA A 130 -5.94 -15.88 6.57
C ALA A 130 -6.67 -15.64 7.90
N GLY A 131 -7.75 -14.86 7.95
CA GLY A 131 -8.58 -14.91 9.15
C GLY A 131 -9.97 -14.39 9.00
#